data_AF-A0A077XMG1-F1
#
_entry.id   AF-A0A077XMG1-F1
#
_cell.length_a   1.000
_cell.length_b   1.000
_cell.length_c   1.000
_cell.angle_alpha   90.00
_cell.angle_beta   90.00
_cell.angle_gamma   90.00
#
_symmetry.space_group_name_H-M   'P 1'
#
loop_
_entity.id
_entity.type
_entity.pdbx_description
1 polymer ?
#
loop_
_entity_poly.entity_id
_entity_poly.type
_entity_poly.pdbx_seq_one_letter_code
_entity_poly.pdbx_strand_id
1 'polypeptide(L)'
;MLKKQTFKKMKKLLLTLTAVAGLTFASQAQEFGFKKTDFIVEGNLSANTTNNKETEKKTSTFNFNPSVGYFVSDKVAVGLDFNIGNSKNTDYSATADTYVKNNNFGIGAYGRYYFLDLSPRFKTYAQLSAGYNQFGGEINNGTTTTDIAKTKGFGAGAGLGVNYFVTENIAINFGLTNLLSFNSKKVDVDGAKSSNEFNANINSFNNFFDTAKFGLTFKF
;
A
#
# COMPACT_ATOMS: atom_id res chain seq x y z
N MET A 1 -14.20 -8.17 43.21
CA MET A 1 -13.87 -9.16 42.15
C MET A 1 -15.01 -9.40 41.13
N LEU A 2 -16.30 -9.13 41.45
CA LEU A 2 -17.43 -9.38 40.55
C LEU A 2 -17.51 -8.52 39.27
N LYS A 3 -17.05 -7.26 39.29
CA LYS A 3 -17.22 -6.30 38.17
C LYS A 3 -16.44 -6.66 36.89
N LYS A 4 -15.38 -7.48 37.00
CA LYS A 4 -14.49 -7.83 35.86
C LYS A 4 -15.02 -9.01 35.02
N GLN A 5 -15.83 -9.91 35.61
CA GLN A 5 -16.40 -11.05 34.89
C GLN A 5 -17.57 -10.67 33.98
N THR A 6 -18.43 -9.73 34.40
CA THR A 6 -19.58 -9.24 33.63
C THR A 6 -19.15 -8.54 32.34
N PHE A 7 -18.10 -7.70 32.39
CA PHE A 7 -17.53 -7.06 31.20
C PHE A 7 -16.96 -8.07 30.18
N LYS A 8 -16.33 -9.17 30.64
CA LYS A 8 -15.80 -10.20 29.74
C LYS A 8 -16.91 -11.00 29.05
N LYS A 9 -18.06 -11.20 29.72
CA LYS A 9 -19.23 -11.89 29.18
C LYS A 9 -20.01 -11.03 28.18
N MET A 10 -20.13 -9.72 28.45
CA MET A 10 -20.75 -8.75 27.54
C MET A 10 -19.94 -8.51 26.26
N LYS A 11 -18.60 -8.50 26.34
CA LYS A 11 -17.73 -8.41 25.14
C LYS A 11 -17.85 -9.63 24.23
N LYS A 12 -18.04 -10.82 24.80
CA LYS A 12 -18.27 -12.06 24.04
C LYS A 12 -19.64 -12.06 23.38
N LEU A 13 -20.67 -11.62 24.10
CA LEU A 13 -22.04 -11.52 23.60
C LEU A 13 -22.16 -10.50 22.45
N LEU A 14 -21.49 -9.34 22.57
CA LEU A 14 -21.45 -8.35 21.49
C LEU A 14 -20.76 -8.91 20.24
N LEU A 15 -19.64 -9.63 20.42
CA LEU A 15 -18.90 -10.23 19.31
C LEU A 15 -19.69 -11.35 18.60
N THR A 16 -20.43 -12.19 19.33
CA THR A 16 -21.33 -13.18 18.71
C THR A 16 -22.57 -12.55 18.09
N LEU A 17 -23.12 -11.47 18.66
CA LEU A 17 -24.26 -10.79 18.07
C LEU A 17 -23.89 -10.05 16.77
N THR A 18 -22.68 -9.48 16.69
CA THR A 18 -22.12 -8.95 15.43
C THR A 18 -21.89 -10.07 14.41
N ALA A 19 -21.42 -11.25 14.85
CA ALA A 19 -21.23 -12.41 13.97
C ALA A 19 -22.55 -12.97 13.44
N VAL A 20 -23.61 -13.00 14.25
CA VAL A 20 -24.93 -13.52 13.85
C VAL A 20 -25.70 -12.50 13.00
N ALA A 21 -25.62 -11.21 13.31
CA ALA A 21 -26.19 -10.15 12.47
C ALA A 21 -25.50 -10.10 11.09
N GLY A 22 -24.19 -10.38 11.01
CA GLY A 22 -23.46 -10.44 9.73
C GLY A 22 -23.91 -11.58 8.80
N LEU A 23 -24.53 -12.64 9.32
CA LEU A 23 -24.99 -13.78 8.52
C LEU A 23 -26.40 -13.56 7.93
N THR A 24 -27.23 -12.71 8.55
CA THR A 24 -28.63 -12.49 8.12
C THR A 24 -28.77 -11.44 7.01
N PHE A 25 -27.73 -10.64 6.73
CA PHE A 25 -27.73 -9.69 5.59
C PHE A 25 -27.33 -10.33 4.25
N ALA A 26 -26.94 -11.61 4.23
CA ALA A 26 -26.47 -12.29 3.02
C ALA A 26 -27.58 -12.75 2.05
N SER A 27 -28.85 -12.43 2.31
CA SER A 27 -30.00 -12.89 1.49
C SER A 27 -30.58 -11.86 0.52
N GLN A 28 -30.07 -10.63 0.49
CA GLN A 28 -30.37 -9.69 -0.60
C GLN A 28 -29.44 -10.00 -1.77
N ALA A 29 -29.96 -10.00 -3.00
CA ALA A 29 -29.15 -10.21 -4.21
C ALA A 29 -28.01 -9.19 -4.23
N GLN A 30 -26.82 -9.64 -3.80
CA GLN A 30 -25.72 -8.75 -3.47
C GLN A 30 -25.09 -8.25 -4.78
N GLU A 31 -25.21 -6.95 -5.04
CA GLU A 31 -24.76 -6.35 -6.29
C GLU A 31 -23.26 -6.04 -6.20
N PHE A 32 -22.45 -6.98 -6.68
CA PHE A 32 -21.00 -6.86 -6.67
C PHE A 32 -20.50 -5.98 -7.82
N GLY A 33 -19.50 -5.14 -7.52
CA GLY A 33 -18.92 -4.20 -8.48
C GLY A 33 -19.04 -2.75 -8.05
N PHE A 34 -18.68 -1.88 -8.98
CA PHE A 34 -18.65 -0.44 -8.78
C PHE A 34 -19.68 0.23 -9.68
N LYS A 35 -20.20 1.35 -9.21
CA LYS A 35 -21.16 2.19 -9.92
C LYS A 35 -20.68 3.63 -9.92
N LYS A 36 -21.20 4.41 -10.86
CA LYS A 36 -21.07 5.87 -10.81
C LYS A 36 -21.48 6.37 -9.43
N THR A 37 -20.72 7.32 -8.91
CA THR A 37 -20.86 7.93 -7.57
C THR A 37 -20.35 7.13 -6.39
N ASP A 38 -19.95 5.87 -6.58
CA ASP A 38 -19.31 5.10 -5.52
C ASP A 38 -18.01 5.78 -5.08
N PHE A 39 -17.77 5.76 -3.77
CA PHE A 39 -16.49 6.14 -3.18
C PHE A 39 -15.73 4.90 -2.76
N ILE A 40 -14.43 4.88 -3.03
CA ILE A 40 -13.54 3.83 -2.55
C ILE A 40 -12.48 4.38 -1.61
N VAL A 41 -12.19 3.60 -0.58
CA VAL A 41 -11.02 3.76 0.28
C VAL A 41 -10.24 2.46 0.20
N GLU A 42 -9.01 2.52 -0.28
CA GLU A 42 -8.16 1.35 -0.47
C GLU A 42 -6.85 1.53 0.29
N GLY A 43 -6.31 0.45 0.84
CA GLY A 43 -5.03 0.49 1.53
C GLY A 43 -4.25 -0.80 1.36
N ASN A 44 -2.99 -0.68 0.96
CA ASN A 44 -2.05 -1.79 0.90
C ASN A 44 -1.01 -1.64 2.00
N LEU A 45 -0.78 -2.70 2.78
CA LEU A 45 0.14 -2.70 3.92
C LEU A 45 1.17 -3.80 3.74
N SER A 46 2.45 -3.47 3.93
CA SER A 46 3.54 -4.43 3.94
C SER A 46 4.46 -4.14 5.11
N ALA A 47 4.70 -5.15 5.95
CA ALA A 47 5.65 -5.09 7.04
C ALA A 47 6.49 -6.36 7.01
N ASN A 48 7.81 -6.21 6.99
CA ASN A 48 8.76 -7.31 6.95
C ASN A 48 9.90 -7.03 7.92
N THR A 49 10.38 -8.08 8.59
CA THR A 49 11.62 -7.99 9.37
C THR A 49 12.41 -9.28 9.19
N THR A 50 13.69 -9.11 8.88
CA THR A 50 14.66 -10.19 8.76
C THR A 50 15.77 -9.93 9.76
N ASN A 51 16.13 -10.96 10.53
CA ASN A 51 17.24 -10.90 11.47
C ASN A 51 18.23 -12.03 11.14
N ASN A 52 19.34 -11.69 10.50
CA ASN A 52 20.40 -12.62 10.17
C ASN A 52 21.45 -12.58 11.29
N LYS A 53 21.45 -13.64 12.11
CA LYS A 53 22.37 -13.77 13.25
C LYS A 53 23.81 -14.10 12.86
N GLU A 54 24.04 -14.68 11.69
CA GLU A 54 25.39 -15.03 11.22
C GLU A 54 26.16 -13.78 10.78
N THR A 55 25.45 -12.85 10.14
CA THR A 55 26.01 -11.56 9.69
C THR A 55 25.69 -10.41 10.64
N GLU A 56 25.04 -10.70 11.76
CA GLU A 56 24.64 -9.73 12.80
C GLU A 56 23.90 -8.51 12.24
N LYS A 57 22.99 -8.78 11.28
CA LYS A 57 22.23 -7.76 10.56
C LYS A 57 20.74 -7.95 10.70
N LYS A 58 20.06 -6.85 11.04
CA LYS A 58 18.60 -6.79 11.12
C LYS A 58 18.06 -5.74 10.15
N THR A 59 17.17 -6.18 9.26
CA THR A 59 16.43 -5.31 8.35
C THR A 59 14.97 -5.31 8.74
N SER A 60 14.39 -4.12 8.90
CA SER A 60 12.96 -3.92 9.11
C SER A 60 12.42 -2.98 8.04
N THR A 61 11.33 -3.33 7.40
CA THR A 61 10.68 -2.54 6.36
C THR A 61 9.19 -2.45 6.64
N PHE A 62 8.65 -1.26 6.47
CA PHE A 62 7.24 -0.95 6.60
C PHE A 62 6.82 -0.07 5.42
N ASN A 63 5.71 -0.41 4.77
CA ASN A 63 5.11 0.38 3.72
C ASN A 63 3.59 0.38 3.88
N PHE A 64 2.99 1.55 3.77
CA PHE A 64 1.56 1.75 3.75
C PHE A 64 1.18 2.64 2.56
N ASN A 65 0.25 2.16 1.75
CA ASN A 65 -0.21 2.82 0.54
C ASN A 65 -1.74 3.00 0.59
N PRO A 66 -2.25 4.01 1.32
CA PRO A 66 -3.67 4.34 1.28
C PRO A 66 -4.00 5.12 0.00
N SER A 67 -5.23 5.01 -0.44
CA SER A 67 -5.80 5.75 -1.54
C SER A 67 -7.29 5.95 -1.35
N VAL A 68 -7.80 7.01 -1.96
CA VAL A 68 -9.23 7.29 -2.04
C VAL A 68 -9.59 7.51 -3.49
N GLY A 69 -10.78 7.11 -3.89
CA GLY A 69 -11.24 7.21 -5.27
C GLY A 69 -12.73 7.49 -5.35
N TYR A 70 -13.13 8.12 -6.45
CA TYR A 70 -14.51 8.43 -6.78
C TYR A 70 -14.83 7.95 -8.19
N PHE A 71 -15.91 7.20 -8.34
CA PHE A 71 -16.36 6.68 -9.63
C PHE A 71 -17.14 7.75 -10.41
N VAL A 72 -16.52 8.28 -11.46
CA VAL A 72 -17.17 9.24 -12.39
C VAL A 72 -18.07 8.54 -13.41
N SER A 73 -17.91 7.23 -13.56
CA SER A 73 -18.79 6.32 -14.30
C SER A 73 -18.72 4.93 -13.67
N ASP A 74 -19.53 3.98 -14.14
CA ASP A 74 -19.53 2.59 -13.66
C ASP A 74 -18.19 1.86 -13.88
N LYS A 75 -17.29 2.42 -14.70
CA LYS A 75 -16.00 1.80 -15.03
C LYS A 75 -14.79 2.69 -14.79
N VAL A 76 -14.97 3.97 -14.48
CA VAL A 76 -13.86 4.93 -14.33
C VAL A 76 -13.89 5.53 -12.95
N ALA A 77 -12.78 5.40 -12.23
CA ALA A 77 -12.51 6.09 -10.98
C ALA A 77 -11.36 7.08 -11.14
N VAL A 78 -11.44 8.20 -10.44
CA VAL A 78 -10.32 9.13 -10.25
C VAL A 78 -10.06 9.27 -8.76
N GLY A 79 -8.82 9.47 -8.37
CA GLY A 79 -8.49 9.45 -6.96
C GLY A 79 -7.13 10.01 -6.61
N LEU A 80 -6.86 9.98 -5.31
CA LEU A 80 -5.57 10.33 -4.72
C LEU A 80 -4.97 9.10 -4.06
N ASP A 81 -3.67 8.95 -4.19
CA ASP A 81 -2.90 7.90 -3.53
C ASP A 81 -1.75 8.49 -2.72
N PHE A 82 -1.36 7.77 -1.68
CA PHE A 82 -0.26 8.14 -0.81
C PHE A 82 0.70 6.96 -0.67
N ASN A 83 1.95 7.29 -0.39
CA ASN A 83 2.97 6.33 -0.03
C ASN A 83 3.64 6.77 1.25
N ILE A 84 3.61 5.93 2.28
CA ILE A 84 4.35 6.14 3.51
C ILE A 84 5.19 4.90 3.75
N GLY A 85 6.51 5.08 3.82
CA GLY A 85 7.44 3.97 3.97
C GLY A 85 8.55 4.28 4.95
N ASN A 86 9.00 3.27 5.68
CA ASN A 86 10.23 3.30 6.45
C ASN A 86 11.00 1.99 6.23
N SER A 87 12.32 2.08 6.16
CA SER A 87 13.19 0.92 6.24
C SER A 87 14.34 1.23 7.18
N LYS A 88 14.74 0.27 8.01
CA LYS A 88 15.90 0.36 8.90
C LYS A 88 16.75 -0.88 8.76
N ASN A 89 18.02 -0.67 8.43
CA ASN A 89 19.06 -1.69 8.44
C ASN A 89 19.97 -1.42 9.63
N THR A 90 19.99 -2.32 10.61
CA THR A 90 20.87 -2.30 11.77
C THR A 90 21.96 -3.35 11.59
N ASP A 91 23.21 -2.96 11.82
CA ASP A 91 24.35 -3.85 11.97
C ASP A 91 24.79 -3.79 13.44
N TYR A 92 24.71 -4.94 14.12
CA TYR A 92 25.01 -5.08 15.55
C TYR A 92 26.26 -5.96 15.78
N SER A 93 27.16 -6.03 14.79
CA SER A 93 28.42 -6.79 14.90
C SER A 93 29.50 -6.13 15.76
N ALA A 94 29.37 -4.82 15.98
CA ALA A 94 30.29 -4.04 16.80
C ALA A 94 29.74 -3.83 18.22
N THR A 95 30.58 -3.29 19.12
CA THR A 95 30.18 -2.94 20.50
C THR A 95 29.03 -1.92 20.55
N ALA A 96 28.92 -1.07 19.53
CA ALA A 96 27.83 -0.14 19.36
C ALA A 96 27.15 -0.38 18.00
N ASP A 97 25.84 -0.59 18.02
CA ASP A 97 25.03 -0.80 16.83
C ASP A 97 25.12 0.40 15.86
N THR A 98 25.27 0.09 14.58
CA THR A 98 25.15 1.09 13.51
C THR A 98 23.83 0.88 12.78
N TYR A 99 23.28 1.93 12.17
CA TYR A 99 22.11 1.76 11.32
C TYR A 99 21.98 2.79 10.20
N VAL A 100 21.31 2.38 9.14
CA VAL A 100 20.78 3.27 8.10
C VAL A 100 19.27 3.17 8.12
N LYS A 101 18.60 4.30 8.31
CA LYS A 101 17.14 4.38 8.27
C LYS A 101 16.72 5.28 7.12
N ASN A 102 15.85 4.76 6.26
CA ASN A 102 15.24 5.48 5.15
C ASN A 102 13.76 5.73 5.45
N ASN A 103 13.27 6.90 5.07
CA ASN A 103 11.87 7.27 5.10
C ASN A 103 11.44 7.67 3.69
N ASN A 104 10.22 7.31 3.32
CA ASN A 104 9.58 7.75 2.09
C ASN A 104 8.21 8.33 2.39
N PHE A 105 7.90 9.43 1.72
CA PHE A 105 6.57 10.00 1.64
C PHE A 105 6.24 10.32 0.19
N GLY A 106 5.04 10.00 -0.25
CA GLY A 106 4.56 10.36 -1.58
C GLY A 106 3.07 10.66 -1.58
N ILE A 107 2.67 11.50 -2.52
CA ILE A 107 1.28 11.84 -2.82
C ILE A 107 1.12 11.90 -4.33
N GLY A 108 0.04 11.32 -4.83
CA GLY A 108 -0.26 11.25 -6.24
C GLY A 108 -1.74 11.35 -6.51
N ALA A 109 -2.05 11.57 -7.78
CA ALA A 109 -3.39 11.39 -8.33
C ALA A 109 -3.36 10.24 -9.34
N TYR A 110 -4.49 9.57 -9.49
CA TYR A 110 -4.65 8.48 -10.44
C TYR A 110 -6.00 8.51 -11.15
N GLY A 111 -6.00 7.92 -12.34
CA GLY A 111 -7.20 7.51 -13.08
C GLY A 111 -7.19 6.01 -13.28
N ARG A 112 -8.30 5.35 -12.96
CA ARG A 112 -8.45 3.89 -12.99
C ARG A 112 -9.62 3.52 -13.89
N TYR A 113 -9.39 2.62 -14.84
CA TYR A 113 -10.41 2.09 -15.74
C TYR A 113 -10.58 0.58 -15.54
N TYR A 114 -11.80 0.17 -15.23
CA TYR A 114 -12.19 -1.23 -15.08
C TYR A 114 -12.61 -1.79 -16.44
N PHE A 115 -11.80 -2.71 -16.98
CA PHE A 115 -11.90 -3.12 -18.38
C PHE A 115 -12.39 -4.55 -18.60
N LEU A 116 -12.27 -5.45 -17.61
CA LEU A 116 -12.86 -6.79 -17.67
C LEU A 116 -13.58 -7.15 -16.37
N ASP A 117 -14.82 -7.62 -16.55
CA ASP A 117 -15.66 -8.25 -15.55
C ASP A 117 -15.61 -9.77 -15.76
N LEU A 118 -14.62 -10.44 -15.17
CA LEU A 118 -14.52 -11.91 -15.31
C LEU A 118 -15.61 -12.65 -14.52
N SER A 119 -16.14 -12.00 -13.48
CA SER A 119 -17.22 -12.47 -12.61
C SER A 119 -17.85 -11.26 -11.91
N PRO A 120 -19.09 -11.35 -11.38
CA PRO A 120 -19.65 -10.29 -10.54
C PRO A 120 -18.68 -9.84 -9.43
N ARG A 121 -17.89 -10.77 -8.86
CA ARG A 121 -16.95 -10.49 -7.77
C ARG A 121 -15.54 -10.14 -8.23
N PHE A 122 -15.16 -10.41 -9.47
CA PHE A 122 -13.79 -10.25 -9.94
C PHE A 122 -13.72 -9.11 -10.96
N LYS A 123 -13.09 -8.01 -10.53
CA LYS A 123 -12.92 -6.80 -11.34
C LYS A 123 -11.44 -6.59 -11.63
N THR A 124 -11.10 -6.33 -12.89
CA THR A 124 -9.74 -5.97 -13.30
C THR A 124 -9.69 -4.51 -13.68
N TYR A 125 -8.56 -3.85 -13.43
CA TYR A 125 -8.39 -2.45 -13.78
C TYR A 125 -6.99 -2.15 -14.32
N ALA A 126 -6.94 -1.15 -15.20
CA ALA A 126 -5.73 -0.44 -15.57
C ALA A 126 -5.73 0.90 -14.86
N GLN A 127 -4.57 1.34 -14.39
CA GLN A 127 -4.41 2.59 -13.66
C GLN A 127 -3.27 3.40 -14.24
N LEU A 128 -3.52 4.69 -14.44
CA LEU A 128 -2.50 5.71 -14.69
C LEU A 128 -2.36 6.55 -13.43
N SER A 129 -1.14 6.87 -13.03
CA SER A 129 -0.87 7.74 -11.88
C SER A 129 0.22 8.73 -12.18
N ALA A 130 0.19 9.86 -11.48
CA ALA A 130 1.29 10.82 -11.43
C ALA A 130 1.35 11.44 -10.05
N GLY A 131 2.55 11.73 -9.56
CA GLY A 131 2.70 12.21 -8.20
C GLY A 131 4.10 12.70 -7.85
N TYR A 132 4.18 13.20 -6.63
CA TYR A 132 5.39 13.65 -5.97
C TYR A 132 5.84 12.63 -4.93
N ASN A 133 7.14 12.45 -4.80
CA ASN A 133 7.75 11.60 -3.78
C ASN A 133 8.95 12.30 -3.13
N GLN A 134 9.19 11.97 -1.87
CA GLN A 134 10.31 12.46 -1.10
C GLN A 134 10.92 11.33 -0.29
N PHE A 135 12.21 11.13 -0.47
CA PHE A 135 13.04 10.21 0.30
C PHE A 135 13.96 10.99 1.23
N GLY A 136 14.30 10.40 2.36
CA GLY A 136 15.30 10.92 3.29
C GLY A 136 15.60 9.87 4.34
N GLY A 137 16.25 10.26 5.42
CA GLY A 137 16.66 9.27 6.41
C GLY A 137 17.69 9.79 7.40
N GLU A 138 18.29 8.85 8.11
CA GLU A 138 19.36 9.10 9.07
C GLU A 138 20.33 7.91 9.06
N ILE A 139 21.61 8.20 9.27
CA ILE A 139 22.69 7.22 9.42
C ILE A 139 23.28 7.38 10.81
N ASN A 140 23.43 6.27 11.52
CA ASN A 140 24.13 6.21 12.78
C ASN A 140 25.34 5.29 12.64
N ASN A 141 26.53 5.82 12.98
CA ASN A 141 27.80 5.10 12.89
C ASN A 141 28.27 4.55 14.25
N GLY A 142 27.34 4.25 15.16
CA GLY A 142 27.61 3.73 16.51
C GLY A 142 27.92 4.79 17.57
N THR A 143 28.18 6.04 17.15
CA THR A 143 28.54 7.15 18.05
C THR A 143 27.71 8.41 17.82
N THR A 144 27.39 8.70 16.56
CA THR A 144 26.64 9.88 16.15
C THR A 144 25.59 9.51 15.12
N THR A 145 24.48 10.26 15.10
CA THR A 145 23.43 10.16 14.08
C THR A 145 23.48 11.41 13.21
N THR A 146 23.47 11.25 11.89
CA THR A 146 23.43 12.33 10.91
C THR A 146 22.28 12.12 9.93
N ASP A 147 21.63 13.20 9.52
CA ASP A 147 20.53 13.15 8.55
C ASP A 147 21.04 12.88 7.13
N ILE A 148 20.29 12.05 6.40
CA ILE A 148 20.46 11.86 4.96
C ILE A 148 19.74 13.00 4.23
N ALA A 149 20.44 13.68 3.33
CA ALA A 149 19.87 14.73 2.49
C ALA A 149 18.59 14.24 1.79
N LYS A 150 17.55 15.06 1.83
CA LYS A 150 16.27 14.71 1.20
C LYS A 150 16.45 14.61 -0.31
N THR A 151 15.76 13.66 -0.92
CA THR A 151 15.64 13.54 -2.38
C THR A 151 14.19 13.72 -2.74
N LYS A 152 13.91 14.69 -3.61
CA LYS A 152 12.56 15.02 -4.09
C LYS A 152 12.41 14.51 -5.51
N GLY A 153 11.21 14.05 -5.87
CA GLY A 153 10.97 13.59 -7.23
C GLY A 153 9.52 13.69 -7.65
N PHE A 154 9.34 13.63 -8.96
CA PHE A 154 8.05 13.49 -9.61
C PHE A 154 8.06 12.26 -10.49
N GLY A 155 6.95 11.56 -10.55
CA GLY A 155 6.84 10.39 -11.40
C GLY A 155 5.46 10.25 -12.01
N ALA A 156 5.39 9.42 -13.04
CA ALA A 156 4.18 8.95 -13.65
C ALA A 156 4.27 7.44 -13.86
N GLY A 157 3.15 6.74 -13.84
CA GLY A 157 3.12 5.30 -13.98
C GLY A 157 1.85 4.79 -14.63
N ALA A 158 1.96 3.59 -15.20
CA ALA A 158 0.84 2.81 -15.68
C ALA A 158 0.95 1.39 -15.11
N GLY A 159 -0.14 0.85 -14.57
CA GLY A 159 -0.14 -0.47 -13.95
C GLY A 159 -1.48 -1.18 -14.11
N LEU A 160 -1.50 -2.46 -13.74
CA LEU A 160 -2.70 -3.27 -13.69
C LEU A 160 -3.00 -3.70 -12.25
N GLY A 161 -4.24 -4.02 -11.98
CA GLY A 161 -4.64 -4.60 -10.71
C GLY A 161 -5.98 -5.29 -10.77
N VAL A 162 -6.32 -5.95 -9.67
CA VAL A 162 -7.57 -6.70 -9.52
C VAL A 162 -8.21 -6.44 -8.17
N ASN A 163 -9.54 -6.38 -8.18
CA ASN A 163 -10.37 -6.40 -6.98
C ASN A 163 -11.19 -7.69 -6.96
N TYR A 164 -11.15 -8.40 -5.84
CA TYR A 164 -12.02 -9.54 -5.56
C TYR A 164 -12.97 -9.21 -4.41
N PHE A 165 -14.25 -9.02 -4.72
CA PHE A 165 -15.27 -8.70 -3.73
C PHE A 165 -15.55 -9.89 -2.82
N VAL A 166 -15.32 -9.69 -1.52
CA VAL A 166 -15.67 -10.62 -0.45
C VAL A 166 -17.11 -10.35 0.01
N THR A 167 -17.50 -9.07 0.03
CA THR A 167 -18.88 -8.57 0.23
C THR A 167 -19.17 -7.48 -0.80
N GLU A 168 -20.38 -6.91 -0.88
CA GLU A 168 -20.66 -5.78 -1.81
C GLU A 168 -19.84 -4.52 -1.54
N ASN A 169 -19.42 -4.32 -0.28
CA ASN A 169 -18.67 -3.14 0.14
C ASN A 169 -17.19 -3.42 0.42
N ILE A 170 -16.75 -4.68 0.44
CA ILE A 170 -15.37 -5.03 0.77
C ILE A 170 -14.80 -5.92 -0.33
N ALA A 171 -13.72 -5.46 -0.94
CA ALA A 171 -12.93 -6.23 -1.88
C ALA A 171 -11.48 -6.37 -1.39
N ILE A 172 -10.86 -7.49 -1.71
CA ILE A 172 -9.42 -7.65 -1.64
C ILE A 172 -8.84 -6.98 -2.88
N ASN A 173 -7.83 -6.15 -2.72
CA ASN A 173 -7.09 -5.52 -3.80
C ASN A 173 -5.73 -6.19 -3.98
N PHE A 174 -5.39 -6.49 -5.23
CA PHE A 174 -4.05 -6.90 -5.62
C PHE A 174 -3.56 -6.01 -6.76
N GLY A 175 -2.53 -5.20 -6.49
CA GLY A 175 -1.78 -4.51 -7.54
C GLY A 175 -0.84 -5.48 -8.26
N LEU A 176 -1.00 -5.65 -9.57
CA LEU A 176 -0.32 -6.67 -10.39
C LEU A 176 0.94 -6.13 -11.10
N THR A 177 1.68 -5.22 -10.47
CA THR A 177 2.90 -4.53 -10.98
C THR A 177 2.64 -3.31 -11.90
N ASN A 178 3.54 -2.33 -11.79
CA ASN A 178 3.64 -1.20 -12.72
C ASN A 178 4.23 -1.69 -14.05
N LEU A 179 3.46 -1.59 -15.12
CA LEU A 179 3.91 -1.91 -16.47
C LEU A 179 4.87 -0.85 -17.00
N LEU A 180 4.57 0.42 -16.75
CA LEU A 180 5.40 1.55 -17.14
C LEU A 180 5.61 2.46 -15.94
N SER A 181 6.80 3.02 -15.80
CA SER A 181 7.03 4.11 -14.88
C SER A 181 8.10 5.07 -15.39
N PHE A 182 7.91 6.34 -15.07
CA PHE A 182 8.89 7.38 -15.24
C PHE A 182 9.09 8.05 -13.88
N ASN A 183 10.33 8.34 -13.50
CA ASN A 183 10.64 9.12 -12.32
C ASN A 183 11.79 10.08 -12.61
N SER A 184 11.64 11.32 -12.16
CA SER A 184 12.71 12.31 -12.09
C SER A 184 12.95 12.65 -10.63
N LYS A 185 14.19 12.47 -10.16
CA LYS A 185 14.58 12.69 -8.77
C LYS A 185 15.80 13.59 -8.68
N LYS A 186 15.84 14.43 -7.64
CA LYS A 186 16.95 15.34 -7.36
C LYS A 186 17.17 15.41 -5.86
N VAL A 187 18.44 15.36 -5.45
CA VAL A 187 18.84 15.60 -4.05
C VAL A 187 18.65 17.09 -3.73
N ASP A 188 18.07 17.38 -2.57
CA ASP A 188 17.72 18.72 -2.09
C ASP A 188 18.95 19.42 -1.50
N VAL A 189 20.00 19.54 -2.30
CA VAL A 189 21.25 20.26 -2.00
C VAL A 189 21.62 21.14 -3.19
N ASP A 190 22.37 22.20 -2.93
CA ASP A 190 22.77 23.13 -3.98
C ASP A 190 23.72 22.46 -4.99
N GLY A 191 23.59 22.83 -6.26
CA GLY A 191 24.33 22.23 -7.37
C GLY A 191 23.95 20.81 -7.78
N ALA A 192 23.00 20.16 -7.09
CA ALA A 192 22.56 18.80 -7.44
C ALA A 192 21.83 18.74 -8.79
N LYS A 193 22.22 17.77 -9.62
CA LYS A 193 21.57 17.45 -10.91
C LYS A 193 20.44 16.43 -10.70
N SER A 194 19.42 16.52 -11.55
CA SER A 194 18.36 15.51 -11.57
C SER A 194 18.83 14.23 -12.26
N SER A 195 18.26 13.11 -11.82
CA SER A 195 18.37 11.80 -12.45
C SER A 195 16.98 11.39 -12.94
N ASN A 196 16.90 10.90 -14.17
CA ASN A 196 15.66 10.45 -14.79
C ASN A 196 15.75 8.95 -15.05
N GLU A 197 14.65 8.26 -14.82
CA GLU A 197 14.54 6.82 -14.96
C GLU A 197 13.23 6.50 -15.66
N PHE A 198 13.29 5.66 -16.70
CA PHE A 198 12.13 5.09 -17.36
C PHE A 198 12.23 3.58 -17.29
N ASN A 199 11.15 2.93 -16.83
CA ASN A 199 11.07 1.49 -16.74
C ASN A 199 9.84 1.00 -17.51
N ALA A 200 10.04 -0.07 -18.28
CA ALA A 200 8.97 -0.81 -18.94
C ALA A 200 9.09 -2.30 -18.59
N ASN A 201 8.10 -2.81 -17.87
CA ASN A 201 7.99 -4.21 -17.41
C ASN A 201 7.04 -5.03 -18.30
N ILE A 202 6.97 -4.69 -19.59
CA ILE A 202 6.19 -5.42 -20.58
C ILE A 202 7.04 -6.65 -20.94
N ASN A 203 6.64 -7.85 -20.50
CA ASN A 203 7.39 -9.13 -20.59
C ASN A 203 8.19 -9.55 -19.34
N SER A 204 7.81 -9.07 -18.15
CA SER A 204 8.30 -9.66 -16.89
C SER A 204 7.46 -10.90 -16.53
N PHE A 205 8.07 -12.09 -16.58
CA PHE A 205 7.43 -13.37 -16.25
C PHE A 205 7.57 -13.76 -14.76
N ASN A 206 7.96 -12.80 -13.91
CA ASN A 206 8.02 -13.05 -12.47
C ASN A 206 6.62 -13.43 -11.95
N ASN A 207 6.57 -14.38 -11.01
CA ASN A 207 5.34 -14.80 -10.38
C ASN A 207 4.67 -13.58 -9.74
N PHE A 208 3.53 -13.16 -10.27
CA PHE A 208 2.84 -11.94 -9.84
C PHE A 208 2.40 -12.02 -8.37
N PHE A 209 2.29 -13.22 -7.79
CA PHE A 209 2.02 -13.43 -6.38
C PHE A 209 3.22 -13.09 -5.47
N ASP A 210 4.47 -13.14 -5.97
CA ASP A 210 5.65 -12.78 -5.17
C ASP A 210 5.79 -11.27 -4.99
N THR A 211 5.20 -10.50 -5.92
CA THR A 211 5.20 -9.03 -5.89
C THR A 211 3.86 -8.42 -5.47
N ALA A 212 2.83 -9.27 -5.31
CA ALA A 212 1.49 -8.81 -5.00
C ALA A 212 1.46 -8.10 -3.65
N LYS A 213 0.99 -6.86 -3.64
CA LYS A 213 0.68 -6.15 -2.40
C LYS A 213 -0.76 -6.47 -2.03
N PHE A 214 -0.94 -7.14 -0.90
CA PHE A 214 -2.27 -7.37 -0.34
C PHE A 214 -2.83 -6.04 0.17
N GLY A 215 -4.04 -5.72 -0.26
CA GLY A 215 -4.80 -4.58 0.24
C GLY A 215 -6.28 -4.90 0.40
N LEU A 216 -6.96 -4.01 1.10
CA LEU A 216 -8.42 -4.01 1.20
C LEU A 216 -8.95 -2.75 0.54
N THR A 217 -10.06 -2.89 -0.18
CA THR A 217 -10.85 -1.81 -0.76
C THR A 217 -12.22 -1.83 -0.10
N PHE A 218 -12.59 -0.69 0.48
CA PHE A 218 -13.92 -0.42 1.01
C PHE A 218 -14.66 0.46 0.02
N LYS A 219 -15.89 0.09 -0.32
CA LYS A 219 -16.78 0.80 -1.24
C LYS A 219 -17.97 1.36 -0.47
N PHE A 220 -18.29 2.63 -0.71
CA PHE A 220 -19.39 3.39 -0.09
C PHE A 220 -20.31 3.96 -1.16
#